data_AF-A0A9X0DKR0-F1
#
_entry.id   AF-A0A9X0DKR0-F1
#
_cell.length_a   1.000
_cell.length_b   1.000
_cell.length_c   1.000
_cell.angle_alpha   90.00
_cell.angle_beta   90.00
_cell.angle_gamma   90.00
#
_symmetry.space_group_name_H-M   'P 1'
#
loop_
_entity.id
_entity.type
_entity.pdbx_description
1 polymer ?
#
loop_
_entity_poly.entity_id
_entity_poly.type
_entity_poly.pdbx_seq_one_letter_code
_entity_poly.pdbx_strand_id
1 'polypeptide(L)'
;MINDESTSNTLRTAYELRDGESSIIFLFLSGVVMWLDIVSCLTTGKSPQLLDLHPVAFGAKPHIKLEKIMGCKNWVMTEIGRIAMLHESKRHGLQNGTFDAHSFKTQADDIRQTIRRGQNEQFLSELRITNPNSPSHAKSPIRPHEIITRVFTRAAHIYLELVVRGFKSVEENPDFYNINTELMMMLSTLPRGDLFRAIVCPLYLFGCVAKAEDRDVFRNIFSSLPLNDPFMHHRKTILPLLEKVWSLRDTRSNDVSWESVLQLSEDKIILL
;
A
#
# COMPACT_ATOMS: atom_id res chain seq x y z
N MET A 1 -33.84 47.33 20.88
CA MET A 1 -34.31 45.94 20.73
C MET A 1 -33.77 45.37 19.41
N ILE A 2 -32.46 45.18 19.32
CA ILE A 2 -31.78 44.51 18.20
C ILE A 2 -30.78 43.54 18.85
N ASN A 3 -30.63 42.33 18.29
CA ASN A 3 -29.72 41.23 18.67
C ASN A 3 -30.30 40.03 19.43
N ASP A 4 -31.39 39.42 18.94
CA ASP A 4 -31.71 38.03 19.30
C ASP A 4 -31.62 37.08 18.08
N GLU A 5 -31.98 37.55 16.88
CA GLU A 5 -31.87 36.75 15.63
C GLU A 5 -30.42 36.53 15.15
N SER A 6 -29.53 37.52 15.33
CA SER A 6 -28.13 37.41 14.89
C SER A 6 -27.34 36.37 15.71
N THR A 7 -27.61 36.29 17.01
CA THR A 7 -26.97 35.37 17.95
C THR A 7 -27.46 33.93 17.75
N SER A 8 -28.76 33.75 17.47
CA SER A 8 -29.38 32.45 17.16
C SER A 8 -28.86 31.85 15.85
N ASN A 9 -28.71 32.65 14.80
CA ASN A 9 -28.11 32.21 13.53
C ASN A 9 -26.63 31.84 13.71
N THR A 10 -25.87 32.63 14.47
CA THR A 10 -24.45 32.34 14.72
C THR A 10 -24.24 31.04 15.51
N LEU A 11 -25.09 30.76 16.50
CA LEU A 11 -25.07 29.51 17.26
C LEU A 11 -25.47 28.31 16.41
N ARG A 12 -26.49 28.45 15.56
CA ARG A 12 -26.93 27.38 14.66
C ARG A 12 -25.88 27.03 13.62
N THR A 13 -25.25 28.05 13.01
CA THR A 13 -24.11 27.84 12.09
C THR A 13 -22.91 27.26 12.82
N ALA A 14 -22.62 27.66 14.06
CA ALA A 14 -21.56 27.08 14.87
C ALA A 14 -21.84 25.61 15.28
N TYR A 15 -23.10 25.25 15.55
CA TYR A 15 -23.50 23.86 15.84
C TYR A 15 -23.48 22.97 14.59
N GLU A 16 -23.94 23.46 13.45
CA GLU A 16 -23.87 22.75 12.16
C GLU A 16 -22.42 22.61 11.67
N LEU A 17 -21.58 23.63 11.90
CA LEU A 17 -20.12 23.56 11.70
C LEU A 17 -19.49 22.53 12.65
N ARG A 18 -19.90 22.49 13.92
CA ARG A 18 -19.37 21.54 14.92
C ARG A 18 -19.76 20.07 14.64
N ASP A 19 -20.96 19.86 14.11
CA ASP A 19 -21.43 18.54 13.65
C ASP A 19 -20.68 18.11 12.37
N GLY A 20 -20.46 19.06 11.45
CA GLY A 20 -19.61 18.86 10.27
C GLY A 20 -18.14 18.58 10.60
N GLU A 21 -17.55 19.31 11.56
CA GLU A 21 -16.17 19.12 12.04
C GLU A 21 -16.00 17.76 12.70
N SER A 22 -16.93 17.37 13.58
CA SER A 22 -16.92 16.06 14.24
C SER A 22 -17.02 14.93 13.22
N SER A 23 -17.84 15.12 12.18
CA SER A 23 -17.98 14.17 11.06
C SER A 23 -16.70 14.06 10.22
N ILE A 24 -16.04 15.19 9.89
CA ILE A 24 -14.77 15.19 9.14
C ILE A 24 -13.66 14.50 9.94
N ILE A 25 -13.53 14.81 11.23
CA ILE A 25 -12.54 14.18 12.13
C ILE A 25 -12.80 12.68 12.21
N PHE A 26 -14.06 12.27 12.37
CA PHE A 26 -14.43 10.85 12.39
C PHE A 26 -14.03 10.12 11.09
N LEU A 27 -14.33 10.71 9.93
CA LEU A 27 -13.96 10.13 8.63
C LEU A 27 -12.43 10.08 8.43
N PHE A 28 -11.71 11.12 8.85
CA PHE A 28 -10.25 11.13 8.81
C PHE A 28 -9.66 10.03 9.69
N LEU A 29 -10.07 9.95 10.96
CA LEU A 29 -9.58 8.94 11.90
C LEU A 29 -9.95 7.52 11.44
N SER A 30 -11.18 7.32 10.94
CA SER A 30 -11.60 6.04 10.36
C SER A 30 -10.71 5.65 9.18
N GLY A 31 -10.38 6.62 8.31
CA GLY A 31 -9.49 6.38 7.17
C GLY A 31 -8.07 6.03 7.60
N VAL A 32 -7.53 6.69 8.62
CA VAL A 32 -6.23 6.34 9.21
C VAL A 32 -6.28 4.92 9.78
N VAL A 33 -7.29 4.59 10.59
CA VAL A 33 -7.41 3.25 11.20
C VAL A 33 -7.52 2.16 10.13
N MET A 34 -8.33 2.35 9.09
CA MET A 34 -8.45 1.38 7.99
C MET A 34 -7.15 1.23 7.20
N TRP A 35 -6.44 2.33 6.94
CA TRP A 35 -5.12 2.27 6.31
C TRP A 35 -4.13 1.46 7.15
N LEU A 36 -4.06 1.73 8.45
CA LEU A 36 -3.19 1.01 9.39
C LEU A 36 -3.54 -0.47 9.48
N ASP A 37 -4.83 -0.80 9.57
CA ASP A 37 -5.34 -2.17 9.58
C ASP A 37 -4.83 -2.94 8.35
N ILE A 38 -5.01 -2.38 7.14
CA ILE A 38 -4.53 -3.00 5.89
C ILE A 38 -3.01 -3.17 5.89
N VAL A 39 -2.25 -2.12 6.23
CA VAL A 39 -0.78 -2.18 6.15
C VAL A 39 -0.20 -3.15 7.18
N SER A 40 -0.81 -3.26 8.36
CA SER A 40 -0.40 -4.23 9.38
C SER A 40 -0.55 -5.69 8.93
N CYS A 41 -1.41 -5.96 7.95
CA CYS A 41 -1.63 -7.31 7.44
C CYS A 41 -0.42 -7.88 6.71
N LEU A 42 0.43 -7.03 6.13
CA LEU A 42 1.63 -7.48 5.41
C LEU A 42 2.64 -8.16 6.34
N THR A 43 2.71 -7.73 7.60
CA THR A 43 3.67 -8.24 8.59
C THR A 43 3.03 -9.20 9.59
N THR A 44 1.70 -9.19 9.71
CA THR A 44 0.96 -10.11 10.60
C THR A 44 0.45 -11.37 9.90
N GLY A 45 0.32 -11.35 8.56
CA GLY A 45 -0.22 -12.47 7.80
C GLY A 45 -1.72 -12.73 8.02
N LYS A 46 -2.44 -11.76 8.60
CA LYS A 46 -3.87 -11.82 8.86
C LYS A 46 -4.66 -11.01 7.84
N SER A 47 -5.95 -11.28 7.72
CA SER A 47 -6.91 -10.41 7.04
C SER A 47 -7.06 -9.07 7.78
N PRO A 48 -7.30 -7.96 7.06
CA PRO A 48 -7.73 -6.71 7.68
C PRO A 48 -8.99 -6.97 8.51
N GLN A 49 -9.03 -6.45 9.74
CA GLN A 49 -10.17 -6.61 10.64
C GLN A 49 -11.37 -5.77 10.19
N LEU A 50 -11.14 -4.70 9.44
CA LEU A 50 -12.16 -3.77 8.95
C LEU A 50 -12.53 -4.02 7.48
N LEU A 51 -12.16 -5.19 6.93
CA LEU A 51 -12.38 -5.53 5.52
C LEU A 51 -13.84 -5.36 5.09
N ASP A 52 -14.80 -5.73 5.95
CA ASP A 52 -16.24 -5.62 5.69
C ASP A 52 -16.72 -4.18 5.52
N LEU A 53 -15.99 -3.21 6.07
CA LEU A 53 -16.30 -1.79 5.95
C LEU A 53 -15.71 -1.16 4.67
N HIS A 54 -14.76 -1.82 4.01
CA HIS A 54 -14.10 -1.28 2.82
C HIS A 54 -15.08 -0.93 1.69
N PRO A 55 -16.09 -1.75 1.34
CA PRO A 55 -17.04 -1.38 0.28
C PRO A 55 -17.79 -0.08 0.56
N VAL A 56 -18.15 0.19 1.83
CA VAL A 56 -18.87 1.39 2.25
C VAL A 56 -17.93 2.60 2.35
N ALA A 57 -16.71 2.38 2.85
CA ALA A 57 -15.70 3.43 3.03
C ALA A 57 -15.08 3.88 1.70
N PHE A 58 -14.77 2.93 0.82
CA PHE A 58 -13.90 3.10 -0.34
C PHE A 58 -14.58 2.85 -1.70
N GLY A 59 -15.85 2.44 -1.71
CA GLY A 59 -16.60 2.08 -2.92
C GLY A 59 -16.85 3.22 -3.90
N ALA A 60 -17.83 3.06 -4.79
CA ALA A 60 -18.08 3.99 -5.91
C ALA A 60 -18.40 5.43 -5.48
N LYS A 61 -19.00 5.62 -4.29
CA LYS A 61 -19.21 6.92 -3.66
C LYS A 61 -18.48 6.94 -2.31
N PRO A 62 -17.14 7.10 -2.33
CA PRO A 62 -16.35 6.91 -1.14
C PRO A 62 -16.55 8.08 -0.17
N HIS A 63 -16.86 7.76 1.08
CA HIS A 63 -16.88 8.75 2.17
C HIS A 63 -15.46 9.12 2.61
N ILE A 64 -14.52 8.18 2.45
CA ILE A 64 -13.11 8.32 2.84
C ILE A 64 -12.26 8.29 1.57
N LYS A 65 -11.36 9.26 1.43
CA LYS A 65 -10.40 9.35 0.32
C LYS A 65 -8.98 9.18 0.85
N LEU A 66 -8.45 7.96 0.81
CA LEU A 66 -7.11 7.65 1.30
C LEU A 66 -6.03 8.42 0.55
N GLU A 67 -6.28 8.85 -0.69
CA GLU A 67 -5.34 9.71 -1.42
C GLU A 67 -5.15 11.09 -0.75
N LYS A 68 -6.10 11.53 0.09
CA LYS A 68 -5.99 12.75 0.89
C LYS A 68 -5.38 12.51 2.28
N ILE A 69 -5.31 11.25 2.73
CA ILE A 69 -4.85 10.89 4.07
C ILE A 69 -3.41 10.40 4.02
N MET A 70 -3.12 9.43 3.16
CA MET A 70 -1.80 8.79 3.02
C MET A 70 -1.20 8.94 1.61
N GLY A 71 -1.98 9.45 0.64
CA GLY A 71 -1.51 9.71 -0.72
C GLY A 71 -1.74 8.60 -1.73
N CYS A 72 -2.32 7.45 -1.34
CA CYS A 72 -2.63 6.35 -2.26
C CYS A 72 -4.14 6.27 -2.49
N LYS A 73 -4.55 6.06 -3.74
CA LYS A 73 -5.96 5.87 -4.09
C LYS A 73 -6.54 4.64 -3.40
N ASN A 74 -7.76 4.80 -2.91
CA ASN A 74 -8.57 3.77 -2.26
C ASN A 74 -8.48 2.38 -2.91
N TRP A 75 -8.64 2.30 -4.23
CA TRP A 75 -8.70 1.01 -4.93
C TRP A 75 -7.45 0.15 -4.71
N VAL A 76 -6.26 0.75 -4.64
CA VAL A 76 -5.02 0.01 -4.44
C VAL A 76 -4.98 -0.58 -3.04
N MET A 77 -5.40 0.21 -2.04
CA MET A 77 -5.47 -0.23 -0.65
C MET A 77 -6.52 -1.33 -0.47
N THR A 78 -7.66 -1.23 -1.18
CA THR A 78 -8.64 -2.31 -1.24
C THR A 78 -8.02 -3.61 -1.76
N GLU A 79 -7.27 -3.55 -2.87
CA GLU A 79 -6.62 -4.75 -3.41
C GLU A 79 -5.54 -5.31 -2.47
N ILE A 80 -4.75 -4.47 -1.79
CA ILE A 80 -3.79 -4.92 -0.77
C ILE A 80 -4.51 -5.67 0.37
N GLY A 81 -5.65 -5.14 0.83
CA GLY A 81 -6.48 -5.81 1.82
C GLY A 81 -7.02 -7.15 1.33
N ARG A 82 -7.47 -7.22 0.07
CA ARG A 82 -7.92 -8.48 -0.55
C ARG A 82 -6.78 -9.50 -0.70
N ILE A 83 -5.57 -9.07 -1.03
CA ILE A 83 -4.39 -9.94 -1.09
C ILE A 83 -4.08 -10.52 0.31
N ALA A 84 -4.17 -9.70 1.36
CA ALA A 84 -3.97 -10.16 2.73
C ALA A 84 -5.02 -11.20 3.17
N MET A 85 -6.31 -10.97 2.85
CA MET A 85 -7.37 -11.96 3.07
C MET A 85 -7.10 -13.26 2.28
N LEU A 86 -6.67 -13.14 1.03
CA LEU A 86 -6.31 -14.28 0.17
C LEU A 86 -5.13 -15.08 0.75
N HIS A 87 -4.13 -14.39 1.29
CA HIS A 87 -2.98 -15.00 1.97
C HIS A 87 -3.41 -15.79 3.21
N GLU A 88 -4.20 -15.17 4.09
CA GLU A 88 -4.70 -15.83 5.30
C GLU A 88 -5.57 -17.05 4.95
N SER A 89 -6.44 -16.93 3.94
CA SER A 89 -7.30 -18.02 3.46
C SER A 89 -6.47 -19.20 2.91
N LYS A 90 -5.41 -18.91 2.15
CA LYS A 90 -4.46 -19.95 1.69
C LYS A 90 -3.79 -20.64 2.86
N ARG A 91 -3.27 -19.89 3.83
CA ARG A 91 -2.60 -20.43 5.01
C ARG A 91 -3.53 -21.35 5.82
N HIS A 92 -4.74 -20.88 6.15
CA HIS A 92 -5.71 -21.68 6.89
C HIS A 92 -6.20 -22.90 6.11
N GLY A 93 -6.47 -22.75 4.80
CA GLY A 93 -6.88 -23.87 3.96
C GLY A 93 -5.81 -24.96 3.88
N LEU A 94 -4.54 -24.59 3.75
CA LEU A 94 -3.42 -25.55 3.73
C LEU A 94 -3.23 -26.22 5.09
N GLN A 95 -3.32 -25.46 6.20
CA GLN A 95 -3.17 -25.99 7.56
C GLN A 95 -4.31 -26.97 7.93
N ASN A 96 -5.53 -26.68 7.49
CA ASN A 96 -6.72 -27.47 7.83
C ASN A 96 -7.04 -28.57 6.79
N GLY A 97 -6.26 -28.67 5.70
CA GLY A 97 -6.53 -29.61 4.61
C GLY A 97 -7.79 -29.28 3.78
N THR A 98 -8.28 -28.04 3.85
CA THR A 98 -9.48 -27.55 3.17
C THR A 98 -9.17 -26.56 2.04
N PHE A 99 -7.93 -26.55 1.55
CA PHE A 99 -7.48 -25.62 0.52
C PHE A 99 -8.20 -25.85 -0.82
N ASP A 100 -9.06 -24.91 -1.21
CA ASP A 100 -9.68 -24.86 -2.53
C ASP A 100 -8.79 -24.08 -3.51
N ALA A 101 -8.01 -24.83 -4.29
CA ALA A 101 -7.13 -24.27 -5.31
C ALA A 101 -7.87 -23.52 -6.43
N HIS A 102 -9.11 -23.92 -6.74
CA HIS A 102 -9.91 -23.30 -7.81
C HIS A 102 -10.44 -21.93 -7.37
N SER A 103 -11.07 -21.87 -6.18
CA SER A 103 -11.52 -20.59 -5.60
C SER A 103 -10.35 -19.64 -5.35
N PHE A 104 -9.23 -20.15 -4.80
CA PHE A 104 -8.01 -19.36 -4.61
C PHE A 104 -7.50 -18.75 -5.91
N LYS A 105 -7.40 -19.55 -6.98
CA LYS A 105 -6.94 -19.08 -8.30
C LYS A 105 -7.88 -18.03 -8.87
N THR A 106 -9.19 -18.25 -8.78
CA THR A 106 -10.22 -17.32 -9.28
C THR A 106 -10.10 -15.96 -8.59
N GLN A 107 -9.98 -15.95 -7.26
CA GLN A 107 -9.79 -14.71 -6.50
C GLN A 107 -8.47 -14.02 -6.83
N ALA A 108 -7.38 -14.77 -6.97
CA ALA A 108 -6.08 -14.23 -7.35
C ALA A 108 -6.11 -13.58 -8.75
N ASP A 109 -6.79 -14.22 -9.72
CA ASP A 109 -6.91 -13.70 -11.08
C ASP A 109 -7.77 -12.43 -11.16
N ASP A 110 -8.84 -12.33 -10.36
CA ASP A 110 -9.65 -11.12 -10.25
C ASP A 110 -8.86 -9.93 -9.69
N ILE A 111 -8.12 -10.14 -8.59
CA ILE A 111 -7.22 -9.12 -8.02
C ILE A 111 -6.17 -8.71 -9.06
N ARG A 112 -5.55 -9.70 -9.73
CA ARG A 112 -4.54 -9.45 -10.78
C ARG A 112 -5.10 -8.61 -11.93
N GLN A 113 -6.32 -8.90 -12.37
CA GLN A 113 -6.99 -8.15 -13.43
C GLN A 113 -7.27 -6.70 -13.00
N THR A 114 -7.72 -6.49 -11.76
CA THR A 114 -7.96 -5.14 -11.23
C THR A 114 -6.67 -4.33 -11.12
N ILE A 115 -5.58 -4.94 -10.63
CA ILE A 115 -4.25 -4.30 -10.59
C ILE A 115 -3.80 -3.93 -12.00
N ARG A 116 -3.86 -4.86 -12.96
CA ARG A 116 -3.46 -4.60 -14.37
C ARG A 116 -4.27 -3.48 -15.01
N ARG A 117 -5.58 -3.44 -14.77
CA ARG A 117 -6.44 -2.34 -15.25
C ARG A 117 -5.96 -1.00 -14.69
N GLY A 118 -5.71 -0.91 -13.38
CA GLY A 118 -5.19 0.31 -12.76
C GLY A 118 -3.80 0.72 -13.28
N GLN A 119 -2.92 -0.25 -13.55
CA GLN A 119 -1.61 0.01 -14.17
C GLN A 119 -1.75 0.59 -15.58
N ASN A 120 -2.65 0.04 -16.39
CA ASN A 120 -2.93 0.54 -17.74
C ASN A 120 -3.50 1.95 -17.71
N GLU A 121 -4.43 2.24 -16.78
CA GLU A 121 -4.98 3.59 -16.59
C GLU A 121 -3.90 4.61 -16.18
N GLN A 122 -2.98 4.21 -15.28
CA GLN A 122 -1.83 5.05 -14.89
C GLN A 122 -0.92 5.33 -16.08
N PHE A 123 -0.59 4.30 -16.87
CA PHE A 123 0.23 4.43 -18.08
C PHE A 123 -0.40 5.34 -19.13
N LEU A 124 -1.70 5.17 -19.42
CA LEU A 124 -2.43 6.02 -20.38
C LEU A 124 -2.50 7.49 -19.91
N SER A 125 -2.62 7.70 -18.60
CA SER A 125 -2.60 9.04 -18.01
C SER A 125 -1.25 9.72 -18.18
N GLU A 126 -0.14 8.98 -18.04
CA GLU A 126 1.22 9.48 -18.28
C GLU A 126 1.46 9.84 -19.74
N LEU A 127 0.94 9.03 -20.66
CA LEU A 127 0.96 9.32 -22.09
C LEU A 127 0.02 10.45 -22.51
N ARG A 128 -0.79 11.00 -21.58
CA ARG A 128 -1.82 12.02 -21.84
C ARG A 128 -2.86 11.61 -22.91
N ILE A 129 -3.13 10.31 -23.04
CA ILE A 129 -4.13 9.79 -24.00
C ILE A 129 -5.57 9.96 -23.46
N THR A 130 -5.72 10.46 -22.24
CA THR A 130 -7.03 10.68 -21.62
C THR A 130 -7.65 12.04 -22.04
N ASN A 131 -8.52 11.94 -23.05
CA ASN A 131 -9.53 12.91 -23.50
C ASN A 131 -9.07 14.00 -24.51
N PRO A 132 -9.45 13.90 -25.80
CA PRO A 132 -9.09 14.89 -26.84
C PRO A 132 -9.76 16.27 -26.67
N ASN A 133 -10.65 16.45 -25.70
CA ASN A 133 -11.45 17.67 -25.51
C ASN A 133 -10.99 18.55 -24.32
N SER A 134 -9.80 18.34 -23.75
CA SER A 134 -9.32 19.14 -22.61
C SER A 134 -8.41 20.30 -23.07
N PRO A 135 -8.80 21.58 -22.86
CA PRO A 135 -8.03 22.74 -23.32
C PRO A 135 -6.92 23.11 -22.32
N SER A 136 -5.97 22.21 -22.07
CA SER A 136 -4.76 22.55 -21.30
C SER A 136 -3.58 21.65 -21.65
N HIS A 137 -2.86 21.99 -22.72
CA HIS A 137 -1.58 21.37 -23.10
C HIS A 137 -0.36 21.90 -22.31
N ALA A 138 -0.57 22.46 -21.11
CA ALA A 138 0.53 22.78 -20.21
C ALA A 138 0.96 21.50 -19.46
N LYS A 139 2.27 21.28 -19.31
CA LYS A 139 2.85 20.21 -18.51
C LYS A 139 2.45 20.38 -17.03
N SER A 140 1.24 19.95 -16.65
CA SER A 140 0.88 19.86 -15.23
C SER A 140 1.87 18.89 -14.58
N PRO A 141 2.55 19.29 -13.49
CA PRO A 141 3.45 18.39 -12.78
C PRO A 141 2.66 17.18 -12.28
N ILE A 142 3.26 15.98 -12.39
CA ILE A 142 2.71 14.74 -11.84
C ILE A 142 2.45 14.98 -10.36
N ARG A 143 1.23 14.70 -9.91
CA ARG A 143 0.85 15.00 -8.52
C ARG A 143 1.51 13.97 -7.59
N PRO A 144 1.99 14.34 -6.39
CA PRO A 144 2.64 13.40 -5.48
C PRO A 144 1.82 12.13 -5.20
N HIS A 145 0.50 12.25 -5.06
CA HIS A 145 -0.38 11.09 -4.84
C HIS A 145 -0.46 10.14 -6.04
N GLU A 146 -0.22 10.61 -7.27
CA GLU A 146 -0.17 9.74 -8.46
C GLU A 146 1.08 8.86 -8.41
N ILE A 147 2.21 9.43 -8.00
CA ILE A 147 3.46 8.70 -7.77
C ILE A 147 3.29 7.68 -6.65
N ILE A 148 2.76 8.11 -5.49
CA ILE A 148 2.50 7.21 -4.35
C ILE A 148 1.59 6.06 -4.80
N THR A 149 0.48 6.37 -5.47
CA THR A 149 -0.44 5.36 -5.97
C THR A 149 0.26 4.41 -6.94
N ARG A 150 1.10 4.88 -7.86
CA ARG A 150 1.86 4.02 -8.79
C ARG A 150 2.80 3.08 -8.05
N VAL A 151 3.54 3.59 -7.06
CA VAL A 151 4.45 2.79 -6.22
C VAL A 151 3.67 1.73 -5.43
N PHE A 152 2.54 2.07 -4.82
CA PHE A 152 1.66 1.11 -4.15
C PHE A 152 1.04 0.09 -5.11
N THR A 153 0.65 0.49 -6.33
CA THR A 153 0.12 -0.44 -7.33
C THR A 153 1.15 -1.50 -7.71
N ARG A 154 2.42 -1.10 -7.87
CA ARG A 154 3.53 -2.03 -8.15
C ARG A 154 3.82 -2.93 -6.96
N ALA A 155 3.82 -2.40 -5.74
CA ALA A 155 3.99 -3.18 -4.53
C ALA A 155 2.84 -4.19 -4.33
N ALA A 156 1.59 -3.82 -4.60
CA ALA A 156 0.44 -4.73 -4.57
C ALA A 156 0.60 -5.88 -5.58
N HIS A 157 1.13 -5.59 -6.77
CA HIS A 157 1.41 -6.63 -7.76
C HIS A 157 2.46 -7.62 -7.26
N ILE A 158 3.58 -7.13 -6.69
CA ILE A 158 4.60 -7.99 -6.07
C ILE A 158 4.00 -8.81 -4.93
N TYR A 159 3.23 -8.18 -4.06
CA TYR A 159 2.65 -8.86 -2.89
C TYR A 159 1.71 -10.00 -3.30
N LEU A 160 0.82 -9.75 -4.27
CA LEU A 160 -0.04 -10.80 -4.82
C LEU A 160 0.78 -12.00 -5.32
N GLU A 161 1.91 -11.73 -5.96
CA GLU A 161 2.71 -12.75 -6.63
C GLU A 161 3.56 -13.55 -5.65
N LEU A 162 4.05 -12.89 -4.59
CA LEU A 162 4.62 -13.57 -3.42
C LEU A 162 3.60 -14.49 -2.74
N VAL A 163 2.35 -14.06 -2.58
CA VAL A 163 1.28 -14.86 -1.97
C VAL A 163 0.90 -16.05 -2.85
N VAL A 164 0.78 -15.85 -4.16
CA VAL A 164 0.32 -16.88 -5.10
C VAL A 164 1.45 -17.89 -5.40
N ARG A 165 2.64 -17.40 -5.76
CA ARG A 165 3.71 -18.19 -6.38
C ARG A 165 5.00 -18.27 -5.54
N GLY A 166 5.15 -17.48 -4.49
CA GLY A 166 6.37 -17.44 -3.66
C GLY A 166 7.52 -16.66 -4.32
N PHE A 167 8.66 -16.60 -3.63
CA PHE A 167 9.79 -15.75 -4.03
C PHE A 167 10.43 -16.16 -5.36
N LYS A 168 10.67 -17.47 -5.55
CA LYS A 168 11.34 -17.99 -6.75
C LYS A 168 10.67 -17.53 -8.05
N SER A 169 9.35 -17.63 -8.11
CA SER A 169 8.60 -17.21 -9.30
C SER A 169 8.65 -15.70 -9.55
N VAL A 170 8.80 -14.89 -8.51
CA VAL A 170 8.96 -13.43 -8.64
C VAL A 170 10.36 -13.10 -9.15
N GLU A 171 11.39 -13.80 -8.66
CA GLU A 171 12.79 -13.59 -9.04
C GLU A 171 13.10 -14.01 -10.48
N GLU A 172 12.52 -15.12 -10.93
CA GLU A 172 12.73 -15.67 -12.27
C GLU A 172 11.93 -14.92 -13.35
N ASN A 173 10.92 -14.15 -12.95
CA ASN A 173 10.06 -13.45 -13.91
C ASN A 173 10.63 -12.05 -14.26
N PRO A 174 10.98 -11.81 -15.54
CA PRO A 174 11.60 -10.56 -15.97
C PRO A 174 10.72 -9.33 -15.77
N ASP A 175 9.39 -9.48 -15.71
CA ASP A 175 8.48 -8.37 -15.45
C ASP A 175 8.74 -7.73 -14.07
N PHE A 176 9.11 -8.52 -13.05
CA PHE A 176 9.39 -7.98 -11.72
C PHE A 176 10.75 -7.29 -11.64
N TYR A 177 11.72 -7.72 -12.45
CA TYR A 177 12.97 -6.99 -12.60
C TYR A 177 12.72 -5.59 -13.18
N ASN A 178 11.85 -5.49 -14.20
CA ASN A 178 11.46 -4.20 -14.76
C ASN A 178 10.74 -3.32 -13.72
N ILE A 179 9.89 -3.91 -12.88
CA ILE A 179 9.21 -3.21 -11.80
C ILE A 179 10.20 -2.62 -10.77
N ASN A 180 11.22 -3.38 -10.35
CA ASN A 180 12.27 -2.86 -9.45
C ASN A 180 13.09 -1.76 -10.11
N THR A 181 13.48 -1.93 -11.37
CA THR A 181 14.22 -0.92 -12.14
C THR A 181 13.41 0.38 -12.24
N GLU A 182 12.12 0.26 -12.53
CA GLU A 182 11.16 1.37 -12.59
C GLU A 182 11.08 2.12 -11.25
N LEU A 183 11.01 1.39 -10.14
CA LEU A 183 11.06 1.99 -8.80
C LEU A 183 12.37 2.75 -8.58
N MET A 184 13.52 2.16 -8.89
CA MET A 184 14.81 2.82 -8.67
C MET A 184 14.93 4.11 -9.47
N MET A 185 14.46 4.10 -10.73
CA MET A 185 14.35 5.31 -11.55
C MET A 185 13.44 6.34 -10.88
N MET A 186 12.25 5.95 -10.41
CA MET A 186 11.37 6.87 -9.67
C MET A 186 12.08 7.43 -8.44
N LEU A 187 12.59 6.60 -7.54
CA LEU A 187 13.24 7.01 -6.29
C LEU A 187 14.42 7.97 -6.52
N SER A 188 15.15 7.82 -7.62
CA SER A 188 16.25 8.74 -7.99
C SER A 188 15.79 10.15 -8.36
N THR A 189 14.54 10.29 -8.82
CA THR A 189 13.94 11.56 -9.25
C THR A 189 13.10 12.23 -8.16
N LEU A 190 12.81 11.51 -7.08
CA LEU A 190 11.93 11.97 -6.01
C LEU A 190 12.72 12.78 -4.95
N PRO A 191 12.22 13.95 -4.50
CA PRO A 191 12.78 14.62 -3.33
C PRO A 191 12.70 13.71 -2.10
N ARG A 192 13.84 13.52 -1.41
CA ARG A 192 13.89 12.79 -0.14
C ARG A 192 13.20 13.60 0.95
N GLY A 193 11.90 13.37 1.14
CA GLY A 193 11.04 14.10 2.09
C GLY A 193 9.78 13.30 2.44
N ASP A 194 8.65 13.97 2.64
CA ASP A 194 7.38 13.34 3.07
C ASP A 194 6.92 12.19 2.17
N LEU A 195 7.28 12.26 0.89
CA LEU A 195 6.98 11.22 -0.09
C LEU A 195 7.60 9.86 0.28
N PHE A 196 8.82 9.86 0.83
CA PHE A 196 9.49 8.65 1.33
C PHE A 196 8.79 8.10 2.58
N ARG A 197 8.26 8.98 3.45
CA ARG A 197 7.44 8.56 4.61
C ARG A 197 6.13 7.91 4.17
N ALA A 198 5.54 8.36 3.06
CA ALA A 198 4.29 7.80 2.55
C ALA A 198 4.43 6.42 1.90
N ILE A 199 5.64 6.02 1.49
CA ILE A 199 5.89 4.77 0.73
C ILE A 199 6.72 3.73 1.49
N VAL A 200 6.79 3.80 2.82
CA VAL A 200 7.55 2.83 3.65
C VAL A 200 7.09 1.39 3.42
N CYS A 201 5.77 1.15 3.41
CA CYS A 201 5.18 -0.15 3.14
C CYS A 201 5.57 -0.71 1.75
N PRO A 202 5.39 0.03 0.64
CA PRO A 202 5.92 -0.37 -0.65
C PRO A 202 7.42 -0.66 -0.64
N LEU A 203 8.25 0.23 -0.08
CA LEU A 203 9.70 0.07 -0.02
C LEU A 203 10.11 -1.23 0.70
N TYR A 204 9.38 -1.63 1.72
CA TYR A 204 9.60 -2.90 2.40
C TYR A 204 9.34 -4.10 1.46
N LEU A 205 8.21 -4.11 0.73
CA LEU A 205 7.91 -5.18 -0.23
C LEU A 205 8.95 -5.28 -1.35
N PHE A 206 9.38 -4.14 -1.90
CA PHE A 206 10.45 -4.11 -2.89
C PHE A 206 11.78 -4.59 -2.31
N GLY A 207 12.10 -4.17 -1.08
CA GLY A 207 13.28 -4.62 -0.35
C GLY A 207 13.29 -6.14 -0.16
N CYS A 208 12.15 -6.74 0.20
CA CYS A 208 12.03 -8.19 0.37
C CYS A 208 12.43 -8.97 -0.88
N VAL A 209 12.09 -8.45 -2.07
CA VAL A 209 12.39 -9.11 -3.37
C VAL A 209 13.67 -8.61 -4.04
N ALA A 210 14.39 -7.67 -3.43
CA ALA A 210 15.62 -7.10 -3.98
C ALA A 210 16.65 -8.19 -4.30
N LYS A 211 17.28 -8.08 -5.48
CA LYS A 211 18.44 -8.91 -5.88
C LYS A 211 19.67 -8.45 -5.13
N ALA A 212 20.69 -9.30 -5.07
CA ALA A 212 21.94 -9.01 -4.35
C ALA A 212 22.54 -7.65 -4.72
N GLU A 213 22.51 -7.28 -6.01
CA GLU A 213 22.97 -6.00 -6.56
C GLU A 213 22.19 -4.77 -6.05
N ASP A 214 20.92 -4.93 -5.70
CA ASP A 214 20.06 -3.83 -5.25
C ASP A 214 20.00 -3.69 -3.72
N ARG A 215 20.46 -4.69 -2.95
CA ARG A 215 20.31 -4.72 -1.48
C ARG A 215 20.96 -3.52 -0.81
N ASP A 216 22.11 -3.06 -1.31
CA ASP A 216 22.81 -1.89 -0.76
C ASP A 216 22.01 -0.59 -0.93
N VAL A 217 21.20 -0.49 -2.00
CA VAL A 217 20.28 0.63 -2.18
C VAL A 217 19.24 0.65 -1.08
N PHE A 218 18.63 -0.50 -0.77
CA PHE A 218 17.67 -0.62 0.33
C PHE A 218 18.30 -0.40 1.71
N ARG A 219 19.52 -0.91 1.94
CA ARG A 219 20.29 -0.61 3.17
C ARG A 219 20.44 0.89 3.37
N ASN A 220 20.86 1.60 2.33
CA ASN A 220 21.02 3.05 2.37
C ASN A 220 19.68 3.76 2.61
N ILE A 221 18.62 3.36 1.91
CA ILE A 221 17.27 3.92 2.06
C ILE A 221 16.77 3.77 3.51
N PHE A 222 16.85 2.58 4.11
CA PHE A 222 16.33 2.33 5.45
C PHE A 222 17.27 2.76 6.59
N SER A 223 18.55 3.02 6.30
CA SER A 223 19.51 3.54 7.29
C SER A 223 19.52 5.08 7.38
N SER A 224 18.93 5.76 6.40
CA SER A 224 18.98 7.23 6.28
C SER A 224 17.62 7.89 6.56
N LEU A 225 17.65 9.19 6.82
CA LEU A 225 16.43 10.00 6.91
C LEU A 225 15.73 10.07 5.53
N PRO A 226 14.39 10.09 5.50
CA PRO A 226 13.46 10.18 6.63
C PRO A 226 12.98 8.82 7.17
N LEU A 227 13.53 7.70 6.70
CA LEU A 227 13.06 6.36 7.08
C LEU A 227 13.62 5.91 8.43
N ASN A 228 14.88 6.23 8.72
CA ASN A 228 15.50 6.01 10.02
C ASN A 228 15.28 7.21 10.98
N ASP A 229 14.05 7.73 11.03
CA ASP A 229 13.70 8.84 11.91
C ASP A 229 13.79 8.39 13.39
N PRO A 230 14.59 9.06 14.25
CA PRO A 230 14.70 8.72 15.66
C PRO A 230 13.36 8.69 16.40
N PHE A 231 12.36 9.45 15.97
CA PHE A 231 11.03 9.50 16.58
C PHE A 231 10.11 8.35 16.11
N MET A 232 10.47 7.64 15.05
CA MET A 232 9.72 6.50 14.51
C MET A 232 10.46 5.20 14.79
N HIS A 233 10.62 4.88 16.08
CA HIS A 233 11.44 3.75 16.55
C HIS A 233 11.10 2.40 15.88
N HIS A 234 9.83 2.17 15.54
CA HIS A 234 9.38 0.94 14.88
C HIS A 234 10.00 0.76 13.47
N ARG A 235 10.41 1.83 12.78
CA ARG A 235 11.03 1.73 11.44
C ARG A 235 12.44 1.14 11.50
N LYS A 236 13.12 1.24 12.65
CA LYS A 236 14.46 0.69 12.84
C LYS A 236 14.51 -0.84 12.75
N THR A 237 13.37 -1.52 12.88
CA THR A 237 13.28 -2.99 12.76
C THR A 237 13.18 -3.46 11.31
N ILE A 238 12.86 -2.56 10.37
CA ILE A 238 12.65 -2.92 8.96
C ILE A 238 13.94 -3.43 8.32
N LEU A 239 15.05 -2.70 8.48
CA LEU A 239 16.31 -3.12 7.87
C LEU A 239 16.85 -4.44 8.44
N PRO A 240 16.90 -4.65 9.77
CA PRO A 240 17.24 -5.97 10.33
C PRO A 240 16.34 -7.10 9.80
N LEU A 241 15.05 -6.85 9.60
CA LEU A 241 14.15 -7.86 9.03
C LEU A 241 14.49 -8.14 7.55
N LEU A 242 14.77 -7.11 6.75
CA LEU A 242 15.21 -7.30 5.37
C LEU A 242 16.49 -8.14 5.27
N GLU A 243 17.47 -7.92 6.15
CA GLU A 243 18.68 -8.75 6.21
C GLU A 243 18.36 -10.22 6.52
N LYS A 244 17.43 -10.47 7.46
CA LYS A 244 16.95 -11.84 7.75
C LYS A 244 16.26 -12.46 6.53
N VAL A 245 15.43 -11.68 5.80
CA VAL A 245 14.74 -12.14 4.58
C VAL A 245 15.75 -12.48 3.48
N TRP A 246 16.76 -11.63 3.26
CA TRP A 246 17.81 -11.87 2.28
C TRP A 246 18.64 -13.11 2.63
N SER A 247 19.03 -13.27 3.89
CA SER A 247 19.76 -14.46 4.35
C SER A 247 18.92 -15.74 4.20
N LEU A 248 17.62 -15.68 4.49
CA LEU A 248 16.70 -16.80 4.30
C LEU A 248 16.61 -17.21 2.81
N ARG A 249 16.51 -16.23 1.92
CA ARG A 249 16.47 -16.45 0.46
C ARG A 249 17.77 -17.05 -0.08
N ASP A 250 18.92 -16.55 0.40
CA ASP A 250 20.23 -17.05 -0.03
C ASP A 250 20.49 -18.49 0.45
N THR A 251 19.91 -18.89 1.58
CA THR A 251 20.13 -20.22 2.19
C THR A 251 19.11 -21.28 1.75
N ARG A 252 17.86 -20.91 1.45
CA ARG A 252 16.75 -21.85 1.18
C ARG A 252 16.16 -21.73 -0.23
N SER A 253 17.03 -21.53 -1.23
CA SER A 253 16.77 -21.14 -2.63
C SER A 253 15.53 -21.66 -3.38
N ASN A 254 14.83 -22.73 -2.95
CA ASN A 254 13.69 -23.29 -3.67
C ASN A 254 12.33 -23.24 -2.96
N ASP A 255 12.24 -22.84 -1.68
CA ASP A 255 10.98 -22.96 -0.92
C ASP A 255 10.68 -21.79 0.04
N VAL A 256 11.22 -20.61 -0.24
CA VAL A 256 10.89 -19.41 0.55
C VAL A 256 9.51 -18.91 0.12
N SER A 257 8.55 -19.02 1.03
CA SER A 257 7.20 -18.48 0.89
C SER A 257 7.06 -17.15 1.64
N TRP A 258 5.98 -16.41 1.37
CA TRP A 258 5.66 -15.23 2.17
C TRP A 258 5.47 -15.57 3.66
N GLU A 259 4.92 -16.75 3.96
CA GLU A 259 4.79 -17.25 5.33
C GLU A 259 6.13 -17.39 6.04
N SER A 260 7.17 -17.81 5.32
CA SER A 260 8.53 -17.90 5.88
C SER A 260 9.07 -16.53 6.30
N VAL A 261 8.68 -15.45 5.62
CA VAL A 261 9.04 -14.07 5.99
C VAL A 261 8.30 -13.63 7.25
N LEU A 262 7.02 -13.95 7.37
CA LEU A 262 6.22 -13.61 8.55
C LEU A 262 6.76 -14.25 9.83
N GLN A 263 7.32 -15.45 9.72
CA GLN A 263 7.95 -16.16 10.84
C GLN A 263 9.27 -15.53 11.32
N LEU A 264 9.89 -14.63 10.55
CA LEU A 264 11.12 -13.92 10.94
C LEU A 264 10.86 -12.72 11.88
N SER A 265 9.60 -12.27 11.94
CA SER A 265 9.18 -11.11 12.72
C SER A 265 8.77 -11.55 14.13
N GLU A 266 9.68 -11.41 15.10
CA GLU A 266 9.38 -11.69 16.51
C GLU A 266 8.37 -10.67 17.09
N ASP A 267 8.46 -9.41 16.63
CA ASP A 267 7.54 -8.32 16.95
C ASP A 267 6.73 -7.90 15.72
N LYS A 268 5.47 -7.49 15.89
CA LYS A 268 4.64 -6.97 14.79
C LYS A 268 5.18 -5.61 14.31
N ILE A 269 5.73 -5.56 13.11
CA ILE A 269 6.23 -4.31 12.52
C ILE A 269 5.06 -3.52 11.95
N ILE A 270 5.00 -2.24 12.31
CA ILE A 270 4.10 -1.28 11.69
C ILE A 270 4.86 -0.62 10.53
N LEU A 271 4.42 -0.85 9.29
CA LEU A 271 5.05 -0.27 8.09
C LEU A 271 4.48 1.13 7.77
N LEU A 272 4.56 2.02 8.77
CA LEU A 272 4.11 3.41 8.70
C LEU A 272 5.19 4.35 8.17
#